data_AF-A0A022PW55-F1
#
_entry.id   AF-A0A022PW55-F1
#
_cell.length_a   1.000
_cell.length_b   1.000
_cell.length_c   1.000
_cell.angle_alpha   90.00
_cell.angle_beta   90.00
_cell.angle_gamma   90.00
#
_symmetry.space_group_name_H-M   'P 1'
#
loop_
_entity.id
_entity.type
_entity.pdbx_description
1 polymer ?
#
loop_
_entity_poly.entity_id
_entity_poly.type
_entity_poly.pdbx_seq_one_letter_code
_entity_poly.pdbx_strand_id
1 'polypeptide(L)'
;MTASPPLLRHNSAAATPLPPPPTITCVKKLAESPELNSIPSNYAYNTETTGSNESIPTVDLSLLTSQNPNLKSKAINDLEIACQDWGFFMVVNHGIPEELMKGMLEVVNEFFDLSEEEKPEFQPKNVLEPIRYGTSFNTEKEKVFCWRDFLKVFVHPQFHCPNKPESLR
;
A
#
# COMPACT_ATOMS: atom_id res chain seq x y z
N MET A 1 -49.43 10.40 -59.19
CA MET A 1 -48.94 11.49 -58.34
C MET A 1 -49.27 11.13 -56.89
N THR A 2 -48.35 10.46 -56.19
CA THR A 2 -48.55 10.00 -54.80
C THR A 2 -47.61 10.80 -53.91
N ALA A 3 -48.15 11.62 -53.01
CA ALA A 3 -47.39 12.43 -52.07
C ALA A 3 -46.92 11.58 -50.88
N SER A 4 -45.63 11.65 -50.54
CA SER A 4 -45.06 11.05 -49.33
C SER A 4 -45.31 11.95 -48.10
N PRO A 5 -45.55 11.39 -46.90
CA PRO A 5 -45.75 12.17 -45.68
C PRO A 5 -44.41 12.58 -45.02
N PRO A 6 -44.39 13.65 -44.19
CA PRO A 6 -43.17 14.15 -43.59
C PRO A 6 -42.75 13.34 -42.35
N LEU A 7 -41.43 13.17 -42.19
CA LEU A 7 -40.81 12.49 -41.05
C LEU A 7 -40.82 13.40 -39.81
N LEU A 8 -41.40 12.90 -38.72
CA LEU A 8 -41.32 13.48 -37.38
C LEU A 8 -39.87 13.45 -36.88
N ARG A 9 -39.30 14.63 -36.58
CA ARG A 9 -38.04 14.74 -35.84
C ARG A 9 -38.28 14.35 -34.37
N HIS A 10 -37.71 13.23 -33.96
CA HIS A 10 -37.52 12.94 -32.54
C HIS A 10 -36.44 13.85 -31.97
N ASN A 11 -36.83 14.80 -31.11
CA ASN A 11 -35.90 15.52 -30.24
C ASN A 11 -35.35 14.52 -29.20
N SER A 12 -34.08 14.16 -29.34
CA SER A 12 -33.32 13.47 -28.30
C SER A 12 -32.96 14.49 -27.23
N ALA A 13 -33.61 14.39 -26.06
CA ALA A 13 -33.21 15.14 -24.88
C ALA A 13 -31.80 14.66 -24.47
N ALA A 14 -30.84 15.57 -24.48
CA ALA A 14 -29.49 15.31 -24.02
C ALA A 14 -29.53 14.90 -22.54
N ALA A 15 -29.16 13.66 -22.26
CA ALA A 15 -28.94 13.19 -20.90
C ALA A 15 -27.83 14.05 -20.27
N THR A 16 -28.13 14.69 -19.15
CA THR A 16 -27.13 15.35 -18.30
C THR A 16 -26.01 14.36 -17.99
N PRO A 17 -24.72 14.72 -18.22
CA PRO A 17 -23.61 13.84 -17.90
C PRO A 17 -23.68 13.47 -16.42
N LEU A 18 -23.58 12.17 -16.13
CA LEU A 18 -23.41 11.70 -14.76
C LEU A 18 -22.17 12.40 -14.17
N PRO A 19 -22.22 12.87 -12.91
CA PRO A 19 -21.05 13.42 -12.26
C PRO A 19 -19.92 12.39 -12.31
N PRO A 20 -18.66 12.82 -12.54
CA PRO A 20 -17.53 11.91 -12.56
C PRO A 20 -17.49 11.14 -11.23
N PRO A 21 -17.18 9.83 -11.26
CA PRO A 21 -17.03 9.06 -10.03
C PRO A 21 -16.02 9.78 -9.12
N PRO A 22 -16.25 9.81 -7.80
CA PRO A 22 -15.35 10.49 -6.88
C PRO A 22 -13.94 9.92 -7.07
N THR A 23 -13.00 10.77 -7.45
CA THR A 23 -11.58 10.42 -7.50
C THR A 23 -11.14 10.18 -6.08
N ILE A 24 -11.01 8.91 -5.70
CA ILE A 24 -10.44 8.55 -4.41
C ILE A 24 -8.96 8.89 -4.48
N THR A 25 -8.57 10.00 -3.86
CA THR A 25 -7.19 10.49 -3.85
C THR A 25 -6.36 9.88 -2.73
N CYS A 26 -7.01 9.37 -1.67
CA CYS A 26 -6.39 8.95 -0.41
C CYS A 26 -7.36 8.09 0.41
N VAL A 27 -6.95 6.88 0.84
CA VAL A 27 -7.77 5.97 1.66
C VAL A 27 -7.85 6.47 3.10
N LYS A 28 -6.79 7.05 3.65
CA LYS A 28 -6.79 7.64 4.99
C LYS A 28 -7.88 8.70 5.14
N LYS A 29 -7.96 9.63 4.19
CA LYS A 29 -9.00 10.67 4.17
C LYS A 29 -10.40 10.08 4.06
N LEU A 30 -10.57 9.04 3.24
CA LEU A 30 -11.83 8.32 3.13
C LEU A 30 -12.22 7.68 4.47
N ALA A 31 -11.27 7.06 5.17
CA ALA A 31 -11.47 6.42 6.47
C ALA A 31 -11.77 7.43 7.60
N GLU A 32 -11.20 8.63 7.53
CA GLU A 32 -11.42 9.72 8.50
C GLU A 32 -12.70 10.52 8.22
N SER A 33 -13.34 10.31 7.06
CA SER A 33 -14.56 11.02 6.69
C SER A 33 -15.77 10.57 7.53
N PRO A 34 -16.54 11.49 8.12
CA PRO A 34 -17.76 11.15 8.86
C PRO A 34 -18.86 10.58 7.96
N GLU A 35 -18.72 10.68 6.64
CA GLU A 35 -19.69 10.19 5.65
C GLU A 35 -19.50 8.70 5.29
N LEU A 36 -18.41 8.08 5.74
CA LEU A 36 -18.10 6.68 5.42
C LEU A 36 -18.96 5.72 6.25
N ASN A 37 -20.13 5.38 5.73
CA ASN A 37 -21.06 4.44 6.36
C ASN A 37 -20.81 2.97 5.97
N SER A 38 -20.04 2.72 4.91
CA SER A 38 -19.64 1.38 4.47
C SER A 38 -18.39 1.44 3.59
N ILE A 39 -17.62 0.34 3.54
CA ILE A 39 -16.47 0.23 2.63
C ILE A 39 -17.00 0.22 1.18
N PRO A 40 -16.49 1.09 0.29
CA PRO A 40 -16.89 1.09 -1.11
C PRO A 40 -16.60 -0.24 -1.80
N SER A 41 -17.47 -0.63 -2.73
CA SER A 41 -17.45 -1.95 -3.36
C SER A 41 -16.15 -2.25 -4.14
N ASN A 42 -15.46 -1.22 -4.62
CA ASN A 42 -14.17 -1.36 -5.28
C ASN A 42 -13.04 -1.79 -4.32
N TYR A 43 -13.24 -1.80 -3.00
CA TYR A 43 -12.30 -2.36 -2.01
C TYR A 43 -12.81 -3.67 -1.38
N ALA A 44 -14.03 -4.09 -1.69
CA ALA A 44 -14.61 -5.28 -1.12
C ALA A 44 -14.04 -6.54 -1.79
N TYR A 45 -13.36 -7.38 -1.01
CA TYR A 45 -12.88 -8.69 -1.44
C TYR A 45 -13.50 -9.77 -0.57
N ASN A 46 -14.37 -10.59 -1.14
CA ASN A 46 -15.04 -11.67 -0.43
C ASN A 46 -14.36 -13.00 -0.78
N THR A 47 -13.66 -13.59 0.19
CA THR A 47 -13.19 -14.97 0.11
C THR A 47 -13.45 -15.69 1.42
N GLU A 48 -13.78 -16.97 1.34
CA GLU A 48 -13.80 -17.83 2.51
C GLU A 48 -12.37 -18.03 3.02
N THR A 49 -12.11 -17.57 4.24
CA THR A 49 -10.82 -17.75 4.90
C THR A 49 -10.77 -19.11 5.59
N THR A 50 -10.02 -20.05 5.05
CA THR A 50 -9.60 -21.25 5.78
C THR A 50 -8.33 -20.93 6.56
N GLY A 51 -8.47 -20.47 7.80
CA GLY A 51 -7.33 -20.22 8.68
C GLY A 51 -6.72 -21.55 9.18
N SER A 52 -5.40 -21.69 9.11
CA SER A 52 -4.66 -22.68 9.88
C SER A 52 -4.30 -22.09 11.24
N ASN A 53 -4.26 -22.93 12.29
CA ASN A 53 -3.84 -22.52 13.64
C ASN A 53 -2.31 -22.59 13.84
N GLU A 54 -1.55 -22.60 12.74
CA GLU A 54 -0.09 -22.70 12.80
C GLU A 54 0.53 -21.33 13.06
N SER A 55 1.52 -21.27 13.95
CA SER A 55 2.23 -20.04 14.27
C SER A 55 3.38 -19.83 13.30
N ILE A 56 3.57 -18.57 12.87
CA ILE A 56 4.66 -18.17 11.97
C ILE A 56 6.01 -18.47 12.65
N PRO A 57 6.95 -19.14 11.95
CA PRO A 57 8.28 -19.40 12.49
C PRO A 57 8.99 -18.11 12.91
N THR A 58 9.71 -18.14 14.03
CA THR A 58 10.50 -17.01 14.53
C THR A 58 11.96 -17.41 14.63
N VAL A 59 12.84 -16.62 14.01
CA VAL A 59 14.28 -16.85 13.93
C VAL A 59 15.04 -15.83 14.78
N ASP A 60 15.90 -16.31 15.68
CA ASP A 60 16.81 -15.45 16.46
C ASP A 60 18.11 -15.20 15.68
N LEU A 61 18.29 -13.96 15.19
CA LEU A 61 19.45 -13.60 14.38
C LEU A 61 20.74 -13.48 15.20
N SER A 62 20.67 -13.28 16.51
CA SER A 62 21.86 -13.20 17.36
C SER A 62 22.62 -14.52 17.42
N LEU A 63 21.93 -15.64 17.16
CA LEU A 63 22.53 -16.96 17.11
C LEU A 63 23.43 -17.16 15.88
N LEU A 64 23.18 -16.43 14.78
CA LEU A 64 24.00 -16.52 13.56
C LEU A 64 25.43 -15.99 13.76
N THR A 65 25.60 -15.06 14.71
CA THR A 65 26.89 -14.47 15.09
C THR A 65 27.47 -15.09 16.36
N SER A 66 26.84 -16.14 16.90
CA SER A 66 27.32 -16.85 18.08
C SER A 66 28.69 -17.50 17.84
N GLN A 67 29.55 -17.45 18.86
CA GLN A 67 30.82 -18.18 18.87
C GLN A 67 30.62 -19.69 19.12
N ASN A 68 29.42 -20.11 19.52
CA ASN A 68 29.09 -21.52 19.69
C ASN A 68 28.62 -22.11 18.34
N PRO A 69 29.37 -23.07 17.74
CA PRO A 69 29.05 -23.63 16.44
C PRO A 69 27.70 -24.37 16.42
N ASN A 70 27.29 -24.97 17.54
CA ASN A 70 26.00 -25.67 17.63
C ASN A 70 24.83 -24.69 17.57
N LEU A 71 24.92 -23.55 18.26
CA LEU A 71 23.89 -22.51 18.23
C LEU A 71 23.78 -21.89 16.83
N LYS A 72 24.94 -21.62 16.21
CA LYS A 72 24.99 -21.12 14.83
C LYS A 72 24.38 -22.12 13.83
N SER A 73 24.72 -23.40 13.95
CA SER A 73 24.15 -24.46 13.09
C SER A 73 22.65 -24.61 13.28
N LYS A 74 22.15 -24.50 14.52
CA LYS A 74 20.71 -24.50 14.80
C LYS A 74 20.01 -23.34 14.11
N ALA A 75 20.53 -22.12 14.24
CA ALA A 75 19.92 -20.94 13.62
C ALA A 75 19.89 -21.00 12.09
N ILE A 76 20.93 -21.58 11.46
CA ILE A 76 20.96 -21.84 10.02
C ILE A 76 19.87 -22.84 9.62
N ASN A 77 19.71 -23.93 10.38
CA ASN A 77 18.67 -24.93 10.12
C ASN A 77 17.25 -24.34 10.33
N ASP A 78 17.03 -23.59 11.41
CA ASP A 78 15.75 -22.92 11.66
C ASP A 78 15.39 -21.96 10.50
N LEU A 79 16.39 -21.22 9.98
CA LEU A 79 16.22 -20.34 8.81
C LEU A 79 15.92 -21.15 7.53
N GLU A 80 16.62 -22.26 7.31
CA GLU A 80 16.40 -23.14 6.16
C GLU A 80 14.96 -23.68 6.14
N ILE A 81 14.50 -24.27 7.26
CA ILE A 81 13.14 -24.80 7.42
C ILE A 81 12.11 -23.70 7.20
N ALA A 82 12.30 -22.53 7.81
CA ALA A 82 11.40 -21.39 7.63
C ALA A 82 11.32 -20.92 6.16
N CYS A 83 12.45 -20.91 5.44
CA CYS A 83 12.45 -20.55 4.03
C CYS A 83 11.78 -21.61 3.14
N GLN A 84 12.02 -22.89 3.41
CA GLN A 84 11.54 -24.00 2.58
C GLN A 84 10.04 -24.27 2.79
N ASP A 85 9.62 -24.36 4.06
CA ASP A 85 8.27 -24.83 4.40
C ASP A 85 7.27 -23.68 4.43
N TRP A 86 7.71 -22.47 4.81
CA TRP A 86 6.84 -21.30 4.98
C TRP A 86 7.03 -20.23 3.91
N GLY A 87 8.28 -19.99 3.47
CA GLY A 87 8.62 -18.88 2.58
C GLY A 87 8.58 -17.50 3.25
N PHE A 88 8.25 -17.43 4.55
CA PHE A 88 8.28 -16.24 5.38
C PHE A 88 8.45 -16.60 6.87
N PHE A 89 9.00 -15.67 7.65
CA PHE A 89 9.26 -15.85 9.08
C PHE A 89 9.40 -14.50 9.78
N MET A 90 9.28 -14.50 11.10
CA MET A 90 9.61 -13.37 11.95
C MET A 90 11.08 -13.44 12.39
N VAL A 91 11.69 -12.29 12.65
CA VAL A 91 13.05 -12.20 13.20
C VAL A 91 13.05 -11.50 14.55
N VAL A 92 13.88 -11.98 15.46
CA VAL A 92 14.13 -11.35 16.77
C VAL A 92 15.63 -11.21 17.00
N ASN A 93 16.01 -10.35 17.95
CA ASN A 93 17.41 -10.06 18.27
C ASN A 93 18.25 -9.68 17.04
N HIS A 94 17.65 -8.92 16.12
CA HIS A 94 18.22 -8.51 14.83
C HIS A 94 19.25 -7.37 14.96
N GLY A 95 19.45 -6.81 16.16
CA GLY A 95 20.45 -5.78 16.44
C GLY A 95 20.08 -4.37 15.97
N ILE A 96 18.85 -4.15 15.49
CA ILE A 96 18.32 -2.81 15.19
C ILE A 96 17.76 -2.23 16.49
N PRO A 97 18.22 -1.04 16.94
CA PRO A 97 17.72 -0.42 18.16
C PRO A 97 16.20 -0.17 18.09
N GLU A 98 15.50 -0.46 19.18
CA GLU A 98 14.05 -0.25 19.28
C GLU A 98 13.67 1.23 19.12
N GLU A 99 14.48 2.12 19.67
CA GLU A 99 14.36 3.58 19.54
C GLU A 99 14.39 4.03 18.07
N LEU A 100 15.24 3.40 17.25
CA LEU A 100 15.33 3.70 15.81
C LEU A 100 14.08 3.20 15.07
N MET A 101 13.58 2.01 15.40
CA MET A 101 12.34 1.50 14.81
C MET A 101 11.14 2.40 15.17
N LYS A 102 11.07 2.84 16.44
CA LYS A 102 10.02 3.75 16.90
C LYS A 102 10.11 5.10 16.20
N GLY A 103 11.30 5.70 16.13
CA GLY A 103 11.51 6.96 15.42
C GLY A 103 11.13 6.87 13.95
N MET A 104 11.47 5.77 13.26
CA MET A 104 11.06 5.56 11.87
C MET A 104 9.53 5.53 11.72
N LEU A 105 8.81 4.86 12.62
CA LEU A 105 7.34 4.84 12.59
C LEU A 105 6.74 6.22 12.85
N GLU A 106 7.26 6.97 13.82
CA GLU A 106 6.83 8.34 14.13
C GLU A 106 6.94 9.24 12.90
N VAL A 107 8.10 9.22 12.23
CA VAL A 107 8.34 10.09 11.08
C VAL A 107 7.55 9.66 9.84
N VAL A 108 7.33 8.36 9.64
CA VAL A 108 6.43 7.87 8.58
C VAL A 108 4.99 8.35 8.85
N ASN A 109 4.53 8.37 10.10
CA ASN A 109 3.22 8.92 10.43
C ASN A 109 3.15 10.41 10.13
N GLU A 110 4.18 11.19 10.48
CA GLU A 110 4.27 12.62 10.13
C GLU A 110 4.13 12.86 8.62
N PHE A 111 4.74 12.00 7.78
CA PHE A 111 4.55 12.05 6.33
C PHE A 111 3.08 11.85 5.91
N PHE A 112 2.40 10.85 6.47
CA PHE A 112 0.99 10.61 6.17
C PHE A 112 0.06 11.63 6.83
N ASP A 113 0.53 12.43 7.78
CA ASP A 113 -0.17 13.57 8.39
C ASP A 113 0.03 14.89 7.62
N LEU A 114 0.94 14.96 6.63
CA LEU A 114 1.08 16.12 5.75
C LEU A 114 -0.25 16.51 5.10
N SER A 115 -0.39 17.80 4.77
CA SER A 115 -1.63 18.30 4.18
C SER A 115 -1.86 17.79 2.76
N GLU A 116 -3.11 17.88 2.28
CA GLU A 116 -3.49 17.48 0.93
C GLU A 116 -2.87 18.39 -0.15
N GLU A 117 -2.39 19.58 0.23
CA GLU A 117 -1.67 20.49 -0.65
C GLU A 117 -0.19 20.12 -0.78
N GLU A 118 0.37 19.40 0.20
CA GLU A 118 1.79 19.00 0.23
C GLU A 118 2.03 17.63 -0.40
N LYS A 119 1.15 16.66 -0.14
CA LYS A 119 1.27 15.29 -0.65
C LYS A 119 1.32 15.15 -2.18
N PRO A 120 0.66 16.00 -3.00
CA PRO A 120 0.73 15.93 -4.46
C PRO A 120 2.15 16.12 -5.02
N GLU A 121 3.08 16.75 -4.28
CA GLU A 121 4.50 16.87 -4.68
C GLU A 121 5.16 15.50 -4.87
N PHE A 122 4.67 14.47 -4.16
CA PHE A 122 5.23 13.11 -4.18
C PHE A 122 4.43 12.15 -5.08
N GLN A 123 3.40 12.61 -5.79
CA GLN A 123 2.66 11.75 -6.72
C GLN A 123 3.54 11.41 -7.93
N PRO A 124 3.68 10.12 -8.28
CA PRO A 124 4.55 9.72 -9.36
C PRO A 124 4.05 10.22 -10.72
N LYS A 125 4.93 10.83 -11.53
CA LYS A 125 4.63 11.02 -12.96
C LYS A 125 4.76 9.73 -13.75
N ASN A 126 5.58 8.79 -13.25
CA ASN A 126 5.74 7.46 -13.81
C ASN A 126 6.26 6.47 -12.75
N VAL A 127 6.25 5.18 -13.07
CA VAL A 127 6.62 4.09 -12.14
C VAL A 127 8.11 3.98 -11.82
N LEU A 128 8.98 4.72 -12.52
CA LEU A 128 10.43 4.69 -12.32
C LEU A 128 10.90 5.79 -11.36
N GLU A 129 10.02 6.72 -10.96
CA GLU A 129 10.38 7.75 -10.01
C GLU A 129 10.81 7.13 -8.65
N PRO A 130 11.89 7.65 -8.06
CA PRO A 130 12.50 7.04 -6.88
C PRO A 130 11.71 7.26 -5.60
N ILE A 131 10.90 8.32 -5.53
CA ILE A 131 10.02 8.64 -4.41
C ILE A 131 8.61 8.71 -4.97
N ARG A 132 7.67 7.94 -4.40
CA ARG A 132 6.31 7.83 -4.90
C ARG A 132 5.31 7.68 -3.78
N TYR A 133 4.37 8.60 -3.71
CA TYR A 133 3.18 8.54 -2.89
C TYR A 133 1.96 8.17 -3.74
N GLY A 134 1.08 7.33 -3.21
CA GLY A 134 -0.16 6.99 -3.91
C GLY A 134 -1.09 6.16 -3.06
N THR A 135 -2.25 5.85 -3.63
CA THR A 135 -3.27 4.99 -3.04
C THR A 135 -3.45 3.72 -3.89
N SER A 136 -3.79 2.60 -3.24
CA SER A 136 -3.85 1.28 -3.86
C SER A 136 -2.50 0.83 -4.48
N PHE A 137 -2.50 0.14 -5.63
CA PHE A 137 -1.26 -0.20 -6.34
C PHE A 137 -1.28 0.22 -7.83
N ASN A 138 -2.38 -0.02 -8.55
CA ASN A 138 -2.65 0.53 -9.89
C ASN A 138 -4.17 0.60 -10.14
N THR A 139 -4.76 1.75 -9.84
CA THR A 139 -6.20 1.98 -9.97
C THR A 139 -6.73 1.84 -11.41
N GLU A 140 -5.87 1.95 -12.43
CA GLU A 140 -6.25 1.78 -13.84
C GLU A 140 -6.38 0.31 -14.25
N LYS A 141 -5.69 -0.60 -13.55
CA LYS A 141 -5.61 -2.04 -13.91
C LYS A 141 -6.26 -2.96 -12.87
N GLU A 142 -6.52 -2.46 -11.68
CA GLU A 142 -7.07 -3.25 -10.58
C GLU A 142 -8.57 -3.46 -10.70
N LYS A 143 -9.01 -4.69 -10.43
CA LYS A 143 -10.44 -5.02 -10.27
C LYS A 143 -10.94 -4.72 -8.85
N VAL A 144 -10.04 -4.83 -7.88
CA VAL A 144 -10.29 -4.54 -6.46
C VAL A 144 -9.08 -3.74 -5.95
N PHE A 145 -9.34 -2.59 -5.36
CA PHE A 145 -8.33 -1.69 -4.83
C PHE A 145 -7.90 -2.16 -3.44
N CYS A 146 -6.63 -1.94 -3.10
CA CYS A 146 -6.14 -2.14 -1.75
C CYS A 146 -6.58 -0.98 -0.87
N TRP A 147 -7.13 -1.29 0.31
CA TRP A 147 -7.41 -0.30 1.36
C TRP A 147 -6.10 0.16 2.01
N ARG A 148 -5.30 0.92 1.26
CA ARG A 148 -3.93 1.28 1.63
C ARG A 148 -3.48 2.53 0.87
N ASP A 149 -2.88 3.45 1.60
CA ASP A 149 -1.98 4.47 1.04
C ASP A 149 -0.53 4.04 1.24
N PHE A 150 0.35 4.44 0.32
CA PHE A 150 1.75 4.04 0.36
C PHE A 150 2.68 5.20 0.05
N LEU A 151 3.88 5.12 0.64
CA LEU A 151 5.07 5.85 0.24
C LEU A 151 6.13 4.81 -0.15
N LYS A 152 6.63 4.90 -1.37
CA LYS A 152 7.69 4.03 -1.90
C LYS A 152 8.94 4.86 -2.16
N VAL A 153 10.06 4.43 -1.58
CA VAL A 153 11.34 5.12 -1.67
C VAL A 153 12.42 4.13 -2.10
N PHE A 154 13.17 4.47 -3.15
CA PHE A 154 14.40 3.77 -3.50
C PHE A 154 15.54 4.28 -2.63
N VAL A 155 16.12 3.41 -1.82
CA VAL A 155 17.21 3.75 -0.88
C VAL A 155 18.57 3.22 -1.33
N HIS A 156 18.60 2.38 -2.36
CA HIS A 156 19.82 1.80 -2.94
C HIS A 156 19.63 1.62 -4.46
N PRO A 157 20.65 1.84 -5.31
CA PRO A 157 22.04 2.19 -4.96
C PRO A 157 22.24 3.66 -4.54
N GLN A 158 21.33 4.55 -4.95
CA GLN A 158 21.32 5.94 -4.50
C GLN A 158 20.28 6.10 -3.40
N PHE A 159 20.65 6.78 -2.32
CA PHE A 159 19.72 7.11 -1.25
C PHE A 159 18.82 8.27 -1.69
N HIS A 160 17.55 7.98 -1.91
CA HIS A 160 16.51 8.98 -2.06
C HIS A 160 15.70 9.06 -0.77
N CYS A 161 15.25 10.26 -0.41
CA CYS A 161 14.36 10.50 0.72
C CYS A 161 13.47 11.70 0.40
N PRO A 162 12.16 11.68 0.73
CA PRO A 162 11.31 12.86 0.67
C PRO A 162 11.94 14.05 1.39
N ASN A 163 11.75 15.26 0.85
CA ASN A 163 12.17 16.52 1.46
C ASN A 163 11.23 16.97 2.60
N LYS A 164 10.09 16.30 2.78
CA LYS A 164 9.12 16.56 3.84
C LYS A 164 8.59 15.22 4.40
N PRO A 165 8.30 15.15 5.71
CA PRO A 165 8.69 16.12 6.72
C PRO A 165 10.23 16.18 6.87
N GLU A 166 10.78 17.28 7.37
CA GLU A 166 12.25 17.44 7.51
C GLU A 166 12.88 16.36 8.40
N SER A 167 12.10 15.84 9.35
CA SER A 167 12.44 14.73 10.26
C SER A 167 12.69 13.40 9.56
N LEU A 168 12.28 13.23 8.29
CA LEU A 168 12.47 11.98 7.53
C LEU A 168 13.90 11.80 7.01
N ARG A 169 14.72 12.85 7.11
CA ARG A 169 16.07 12.89 6.55
C ARG A 169 17.16 12.47 7.53
#